data_AF-A0A227J6M4-F1
#
_entry.id   AF-A0A227J6M4-F1
#
_cell.length_a   1.000
_cell.length_b   1.000
_cell.length_c   1.000
_cell.angle_alpha   90.00
_cell.angle_beta   90.00
_cell.angle_gamma   90.00
#
_symmetry.space_group_name_H-M   'P 1'
#
loop_
_entity.id
_entity.type
_entity.pdbx_description
1 polymer ?
#
loop_
_entity_poly.entity_id
_entity_poly.type
_entity_poly.pdbx_seq_one_letter_code
_entity_poly.pdbx_strand_id
1 'polypeptide(L)'
;QKEGDMSLVLHSAEDGNFYTLSFTVGHVDTGRCIMIGGLQGPRSSEENNAKIKKLTRKLYGQRPKSLMVSLLTLIAQVWEVNTILAVKTQSHTYAARRYSKGRIKTDYDALWQELGGIEYNRH
;
A
#
# COMPACT_ATOMS: atom_id res chain seq x y z
N GLN A 1 -20.31 -3.10 -12.17
CA GLN A 1 -20.20 -2.34 -10.90
C GLN A 1 -18.86 -2.69 -10.27
N LYS A 2 -17.99 -1.72 -9.98
CA LYS A 2 -16.70 -1.98 -9.31
C LYS A 2 -16.83 -1.54 -7.84
N GLU A 3 -17.56 -2.29 -7.04
CA GLU A 3 -17.85 -2.00 -5.62
C GLU A 3 -16.66 -2.28 -4.68
N GLY A 4 -15.43 -2.25 -5.19
CA GLY A 4 -14.28 -2.84 -4.50
C GLY A 4 -13.10 -1.91 -4.24
N ASP A 5 -13.10 -0.65 -4.70
CA ASP A 5 -11.93 0.23 -4.51
C ASP A 5 -12.01 0.97 -3.18
N MET A 6 -11.12 0.62 -2.25
CA MET A 6 -11.02 1.20 -0.92
C MET A 6 -9.66 1.90 -0.78
N SER A 7 -9.59 2.90 0.12
CA SER A 7 -8.35 3.61 0.39
C SER A 7 -8.15 3.84 1.88
N LEU A 8 -6.96 3.51 2.35
CA LEU A 8 -6.47 3.88 3.68
C LEU A 8 -5.62 5.14 3.54
N VAL A 9 -5.90 6.17 4.32
CA VAL A 9 -5.20 7.46 4.26
C VAL A 9 -4.56 7.78 5.60
N LEU A 10 -3.25 8.05 5.60
CA LEU A 10 -2.55 8.62 6.75
C LEU A 10 -2.64 10.14 6.67
N HIS A 11 -3.43 10.72 7.57
CA HIS A 11 -3.66 12.15 7.66
C HIS A 11 -3.09 12.72 8.96
N SER A 12 -2.44 13.87 8.86
CA SER A 12 -2.03 14.71 9.99
C SER A 12 -2.96 15.91 10.08
N ALA A 13 -3.45 16.22 11.28
CA ALA A 13 -4.27 17.41 11.51
C ALA A 13 -3.54 18.72 11.14
N GLU A 14 -2.21 18.75 11.22
CA GLU A 14 -1.40 19.94 10.93
C GLU A 14 -1.02 20.04 9.44
N ASP A 15 -0.71 18.91 8.81
CA ASP A 15 -0.01 18.86 7.51
C ASP A 15 -0.84 18.20 6.39
N GLY A 16 -2.03 17.71 6.70
CA GLY A 16 -2.92 17.04 5.75
C GLY A 16 -2.54 15.59 5.44
N ASN A 17 -2.90 15.14 4.23
CA ASN A 17 -2.67 13.77 3.78
C ASN A 17 -1.18 13.52 3.45
N PHE A 18 -0.61 12.50 4.07
CA PHE A 18 0.74 12.04 3.78
C PHE A 18 0.75 10.83 2.86
N TYR A 19 0.07 9.76 3.23
CA TYR A 19 0.11 8.51 2.48
C TYR A 19 -1.29 8.04 2.15
N THR A 20 -1.45 7.49 0.95
CA THR A 20 -2.68 6.81 0.52
C THR A 20 -2.32 5.41 0.04
N LEU A 21 -2.95 4.41 0.63
CA LEU A 21 -2.88 3.02 0.21
C LEU A 21 -4.22 2.66 -0.42
N SER A 22 -4.24 2.42 -1.72
CA SER A 22 -5.43 1.90 -2.41
C SER A 22 -5.41 0.38 -2.44
N PHE A 23 -6.56 -0.23 -2.17
CA PHE A 23 -6.70 -1.68 -2.15
C PHE A 23 -8.13 -2.09 -2.50
N THR A 24 -8.28 -3.34 -2.91
CA THR A 24 -9.59 -3.95 -3.12
C THR A 24 -9.77 -5.19 -2.28
N VAL A 25 -11.03 -5.47 -1.89
CA VAL A 25 -11.39 -6.72 -1.24
C VAL A 25 -12.05 -7.63 -2.27
N GLY A 26 -11.63 -8.88 -2.32
CA GLY A 26 -12.10 -9.87 -3.28
C GLY A 26 -11.98 -11.29 -2.76
N HIS A 27 -11.96 -12.25 -3.68
CA HIS A 27 -11.75 -13.66 -3.41
C HIS A 27 -10.74 -14.25 -4.39
N VAL A 28 -9.95 -15.20 -3.90
CA VAL A 28 -9.11 -16.14 -4.65
C VAL A 28 -9.49 -17.56 -4.23
N ASP A 29 -8.87 -18.57 -4.85
CA ASP A 29 -9.18 -19.98 -4.58
C ASP A 29 -8.97 -20.38 -3.10
N THR A 30 -8.10 -19.65 -2.38
CA THR A 30 -7.82 -19.83 -0.95
C THR A 30 -8.75 -19.06 -0.01
N GLY A 31 -9.76 -18.35 -0.54
CA GLY A 31 -10.74 -17.58 0.23
C GLY A 31 -10.66 -16.08 0.00
N ARG A 32 -11.07 -15.29 0.99
CA ARG A 32 -11.14 -13.83 0.88
C ARG A 32 -9.73 -13.24 0.80
N CYS A 33 -9.53 -12.27 -0.08
CA CYS A 33 -8.24 -11.59 -0.25
C CYS A 33 -8.38 -10.06 -0.29
N ILE A 34 -7.28 -9.38 0.07
CA ILE A 34 -7.07 -7.96 -0.21
C ILE A 34 -6.01 -7.84 -1.31
N MET A 35 -6.25 -7.00 -2.31
CA MET A 35 -5.29 -6.70 -3.38
C MET A 35 -4.86 -5.24 -3.29
N ILE A 36 -3.58 -4.99 -3.04
CA ILE A 36 -3.02 -3.64 -2.96
C ILE A 36 -2.79 -3.09 -4.38
N GLY A 37 -3.47 -2.00 -4.71
CA GLY A 37 -3.32 -1.28 -5.97
C GLY A 37 -2.15 -0.29 -5.96
N GLY A 38 -1.77 0.23 -4.80
CA GLY A 38 -0.55 1.04 -4.63
C GLY A 38 -0.48 1.78 -3.29
N LEU A 39 0.73 2.20 -2.92
CA LEU A 39 0.98 3.04 -1.75
C LEU A 39 1.74 4.31 -2.19
N GLN A 40 1.04 5.44 -2.18
CA GLN A 40 1.57 6.72 -2.64
C GLN A 40 1.83 7.64 -1.45
N GLY A 41 2.97 8.33 -1.46
CA GLY A 41 3.35 9.37 -0.50
C GLY A 41 3.56 10.71 -1.18
N PRO A 42 3.91 11.77 -0.44
CA PRO A 42 4.14 13.08 -1.05
C PRO A 42 5.39 13.03 -1.93
N ARG A 43 5.42 13.85 -2.98
CA ARG A 43 6.59 13.94 -3.86
C ARG A 43 7.79 14.44 -3.07
N SER A 44 8.96 13.84 -3.29
CA SER A 44 10.19 14.27 -2.62
C SER A 44 10.47 15.74 -2.92
N SER A 45 10.51 16.53 -1.85
CA SER A 45 10.94 17.93 -1.79
C SER A 45 11.51 18.16 -0.40
N GLU A 46 12.32 19.19 -0.21
CA GLU A 46 12.89 19.50 1.09
C GLU A 46 11.81 19.67 2.18
N GLU A 47 10.74 20.40 1.85
CA GLU A 47 9.59 20.61 2.73
C GLU A 47 8.87 19.30 3.07
N ASN A 48 8.56 18.47 2.06
CA ASN A 48 7.85 17.21 2.29
C ASN A 48 8.70 16.21 3.07
N ASN A 49 10.01 16.19 2.84
CA ASN A 49 10.95 15.34 3.58
C ASN A 49 11.05 15.78 5.04
N ALA A 50 11.07 17.08 5.33
CA ALA A 50 11.01 17.60 6.69
C ALA A 50 9.70 17.22 7.40
N LYS A 51 8.56 17.36 6.71
CA LYS A 51 7.25 16.95 7.21
C LYS A 51 7.17 15.44 7.50
N ILE A 52 7.66 14.60 6.59
CA ILE A 52 7.76 13.15 6.80
C ILE A 52 8.63 12.84 8.01
N LYS A 53 9.79 13.50 8.17
CA LYS A 53 10.67 13.28 9.32
C LYS A 53 9.99 13.63 10.64
N LYS A 54 9.24 14.74 10.68
CA LYS A 54 8.44 15.13 11.84
C LYS A 54 7.34 14.09 12.13
N LEU A 55 6.64 13.62 11.10
CA LEU A 55 5.64 12.57 11.22
C LEU A 55 6.25 11.27 11.78
N THR A 56 7.36 10.80 11.21
CA THR A 56 8.07 9.60 11.69
C THR A 56 8.45 9.72 13.17
N ARG A 57 8.87 10.91 13.64
CA ARG A 57 9.13 11.16 15.06
C ARG A 57 7.86 11.05 15.92
N LYS A 58 6.73 11.61 15.46
CA LYS A 58 5.43 11.46 16.11
C LYS A 58 4.94 10.00 16.14
N LEU A 59 5.35 9.20 15.16
CA LEU A 59 5.11 7.76 15.08
C LEU A 59 6.17 6.92 15.81
N TYR A 60 6.87 7.49 16.79
CA TYR A 60 7.91 6.80 17.60
C TYR A 60 9.03 6.15 16.77
N GLY A 61 9.36 6.73 15.62
CA GLY A 61 10.38 6.21 14.71
C GLY A 61 9.87 5.22 13.67
N GLN A 62 8.59 4.83 13.72
CA GLN A 62 7.99 3.95 12.71
C GLN A 62 7.91 4.64 11.36
N ARG A 63 8.42 3.97 10.32
CA ARG A 63 8.36 4.49 8.94
C ARG A 63 6.88 4.53 8.51
N PRO A 64 6.37 5.68 8.02
CA PRO A 64 4.96 5.81 7.66
C PRO A 64 4.46 4.75 6.66
N LYS A 65 5.30 4.37 5.67
CA LYS A 65 4.95 3.33 4.70
C LYS A 65 4.72 1.97 5.35
N SER A 66 5.62 1.56 6.25
CA SER A 66 5.51 0.29 6.99
C SER A 66 4.26 0.30 7.88
N LEU A 67 4.00 1.41 8.57
CA LEU A 67 2.78 1.59 9.37
C LEU A 67 1.51 1.38 8.54
N MET A 68 1.44 1.95 7.34
CA MET A 68 0.27 1.80 6.45
C MET A 68 -0.02 0.34 6.11
N VAL A 69 1.02 -0.45 5.84
CA VAL A 69 0.86 -1.88 5.54
C VAL A 69 0.47 -2.64 6.81
N SER A 70 1.09 -2.37 7.96
CA SER A 70 0.70 -3.00 9.22
C SER A 70 -0.77 -2.73 9.57
N LEU A 71 -1.25 -1.50 9.36
CA LEU A 71 -2.65 -1.15 9.55
C LEU A 71 -3.56 -1.94 8.61
N LEU A 72 -3.18 -2.08 7.33
CA LEU A 72 -3.93 -2.90 6.39
C LEU A 72 -3.97 -4.38 6.82
N THR A 73 -2.87 -4.92 7.35
CA THR A 73 -2.82 -6.29 7.89
C THR A 73 -3.75 -6.46 9.09
N LEU A 74 -3.81 -5.48 10.00
CA LEU A 74 -4.77 -5.51 11.12
C LEU A 74 -6.21 -5.47 10.62
N ILE A 75 -6.51 -4.63 9.62
CA ILE A 75 -7.83 -4.59 8.98
C ILE A 75 -8.16 -5.95 8.35
N ALA A 76 -7.20 -6.57 7.66
CA ALA A 76 -7.36 -7.89 7.05
C ALA A 76 -7.71 -8.96 8.10
N GLN A 77 -7.05 -8.94 9.25
CA GLN A 77 -7.36 -9.85 10.36
C GLN A 77 -8.79 -9.67 10.88
N VAL A 78 -9.22 -8.42 11.10
CA VAL A 78 -10.59 -8.12 11.56
C VAL A 78 -11.65 -8.52 10.52
N TRP A 79 -11.32 -8.48 9.24
CA TRP A 79 -12.21 -8.88 8.15
C TRP A 79 -12.11 -10.35 7.74
N GLU A 80 -11.34 -11.15 8.49
CA GLU A 80 -11.11 -12.56 8.22
C GLU A 80 -10.59 -12.78 6.78
N VAL A 81 -9.67 -11.91 6.36
CA VAL A 81 -8.98 -11.99 5.08
C VAL A 81 -7.68 -12.78 5.28
N ASN A 82 -7.59 -13.93 4.62
CA ASN A 82 -6.48 -14.86 4.79
C ASN A 82 -5.29 -14.56 3.86
N THR A 83 -5.47 -13.64 2.91
CA THR A 83 -4.45 -13.37 1.89
C THR A 83 -4.42 -11.89 1.52
N ILE A 84 -3.23 -11.28 1.60
CA ILE A 84 -2.96 -9.94 1.06
C ILE A 84 -2.01 -10.10 -0.12
N LEU A 85 -2.47 -9.67 -1.29
CA LEU A 85 -1.71 -9.67 -2.54
C LEU A 85 -1.28 -8.25 -2.85
N ALA A 86 -0.03 -8.06 -3.26
CA ALA A 86 0.49 -6.78 -3.69
C ALA A 86 1.19 -6.90 -5.03
N VAL A 87 1.06 -5.88 -5.87
CA VAL A 87 1.74 -5.85 -7.17
C VAL A 87 3.26 -5.70 -6.98
N LYS A 88 4.04 -6.56 -7.64
CA LYS A 88 5.49 -6.42 -7.74
C LYS A 88 5.84 -5.25 -8.66
N THR A 89 6.99 -4.62 -8.41
CA THR A 89 7.52 -3.51 -9.20
C THR A 89 7.76 -3.91 -10.66
N GLN A 90 8.06 -5.19 -10.94
CA GLN A 90 8.33 -5.71 -12.29
C GLN A 90 7.12 -6.31 -13.05
N SER A 91 5.93 -6.39 -12.46
CA SER A 91 4.75 -6.93 -13.14
C SER A 91 4.07 -5.86 -14.02
N HIS A 92 4.78 -5.41 -15.06
CA HIS A 92 4.32 -4.38 -16.00
C HIS A 92 3.34 -4.86 -17.07
N THR A 93 2.80 -6.06 -16.94
CA THR A 93 1.90 -6.64 -17.94
C THR A 93 0.77 -7.38 -17.24
N TYR A 94 -0.46 -6.94 -17.55
CA TYR A 94 -1.76 -7.49 -17.12
C TYR A 94 -2.35 -6.98 -15.79
N ALA A 95 -3.03 -5.84 -15.83
CA ALA A 95 -4.51 -5.82 -15.86
C ALA A 95 -5.01 -4.38 -16.08
N ALA A 96 -5.93 -4.24 -17.06
CA ALA A 96 -6.57 -3.01 -17.50
C ALA A 96 -5.68 -2.00 -18.25
N ARG A 97 -5.71 -2.12 -19.58
CA ARG A 97 -5.38 -1.13 -20.63
C ARG A 97 -6.08 0.26 -20.49
N ARG A 98 -6.49 0.68 -19.29
CA ARG A 98 -7.22 1.94 -19.03
C ARG A 98 -6.49 2.94 -18.12
N TYR A 99 -5.36 2.57 -17.51
CA TYR A 99 -4.58 3.48 -16.64
C TYR A 99 -3.07 3.46 -16.95
N SER A 100 -2.69 3.38 -18.23
CA SER A 100 -1.30 3.34 -18.69
C SER A 100 -0.55 4.70 -18.59
N LYS A 101 -0.77 5.47 -17.53
CA LYS A 101 -0.06 6.75 -17.32
C LYS A 101 0.27 6.93 -15.84
N GLY A 102 1.34 6.29 -15.41
CA GLY A 102 1.92 6.57 -14.10
C GLY A 102 3.10 5.67 -13.84
N ARG A 103 4.30 6.11 -14.18
CA ARG A 103 5.55 5.44 -13.82
C ARG A 103 5.64 5.42 -12.30
N ILE A 104 5.31 4.30 -11.67
CA ILE A 104 5.48 4.16 -10.21
C ILE A 104 6.96 3.88 -9.96
N LYS A 105 7.60 4.83 -9.27
CA LYS A 105 9.05 4.88 -9.00
C LYS A 105 9.38 4.42 -7.58
N THR A 106 8.53 3.57 -7.00
CA THR A 106 8.72 3.04 -5.64
C THR A 106 9.03 1.56 -5.76
N ASP A 107 10.21 1.18 -5.27
CA ASP A 107 10.60 -0.22 -5.11
C ASP A 107 9.73 -0.85 -4.04
N TYR A 108 8.62 -1.43 -4.47
CA TYR A 108 7.70 -2.12 -3.59
C TYR A 108 8.22 -3.50 -3.21
N ASP A 109 9.11 -4.09 -4.01
CA ASP A 109 9.61 -5.44 -3.78
C ASP A 109 10.43 -5.44 -2.49
N ALA A 110 11.29 -4.44 -2.30
CA ALA A 110 12.03 -4.23 -1.05
C ALA A 110 11.10 -3.98 0.16
N LEU A 111 10.01 -3.23 -0.03
CA LEU A 111 9.03 -2.98 1.04
C LEU A 111 8.29 -4.25 1.44
N TRP A 112 7.85 -5.05 0.48
CA TRP A 112 7.14 -6.30 0.76
C TRP A 112 8.08 -7.31 1.43
N GLN A 113 9.32 -7.42 0.97
CA GLN A 113 10.34 -8.26 1.61
C GLN A 113 10.63 -7.83 3.06
N GLU A 114 10.79 -6.52 3.34
CA GLU A 114 10.97 -6.00 4.71
C GLU A 114 9.79 -6.41 5.63
N LEU A 115 8.59 -6.53 5.06
CA LEU A 115 7.37 -6.87 5.78
C LEU A 115 7.05 -8.38 5.78
N GLY A 116 7.99 -9.23 5.34
CA GLY A 116 7.83 -10.69 5.32
C GLY A 116 6.99 -11.22 4.17
N GLY A 117 6.76 -10.40 3.13
CA GLY A 117 6.08 -10.81 1.91
C GLY A 117 6.88 -11.87 1.15
N ILE A 118 6.18 -12.91 0.72
CA ILE A 118 6.73 -13.98 -0.12
C ILE A 118 6.20 -13.83 -1.54
N GLU A 119 6.92 -14.41 -2.50
CA GLU A 119 6.44 -14.47 -3.87
C GLU A 119 5.19 -15.36 -3.95
N TYR A 120 4.12 -14.79 -4.49
CA TYR A 120 2.88 -15.50 -4.75
C TYR A 120 2.83 -15.89 -6.23
N ASN A 121 3.08 -17.16 -6.52
CA ASN A 121 2.85 -17.74 -7.83
C ASN A 121 1.45 -18.33 -7.87
N ARG A 122 0.67 -18.00 -8.91
CA ARG A 122 -0.66 -18.60 -9.11
C ARG A 122 -0.59 -20.03 -9.67
N HIS A 123 0.61 -20.56 -9.90
CA HIS A 123 0.87 -21.87 -10.51
C HIS A 123 2.16 -22.48 -9.94
#